data_AF-A0AAV5BG07-F1
#
_entry.id   AF-A0AAV5BG07-F1
#
_cell.length_a   1.000
_cell.length_b   1.000
_cell.length_c   1.000
_cell.angle_alpha   90.00
_cell.angle_beta   90.00
_cell.angle_gamma   90.00
#
_symmetry.space_group_name_H-M   'P 1'
#
loop_
_entity.id
_entity.type
_entity.pdbx_description
1 polymer ?
#
loop_
_entity_poly.entity_id
_entity_poly.type
_entity_poly.pdbx_seq_one_letter_code
_entity_poly.pdbx_strand_id
1 'polypeptide(L)'
;MEGGLLWLLWATLAVSLLYHLTNRRRRCSGGTGQKLPPGPKPLPVLGNLLDLRGDALHHTLARLAHAHGPVMRLHLGPTTAVVVSTRDAAMEAFTKHDRRFAARSIPDIARAFRFAERSMIWLPSSSPRWTTLRGILATHIFSPRSLAAVRAVRELVGRIRERAGQEIDVGLALYGGLINLVSSAFFSVDMVDDGETTATESAEELRQLMKEVVASLAMPNVSDLSPFLRALDLQGWRRWATGKFEKIFGLLGGIIDRRLATSSSAGRGNNNKHGGDFLDVLLELMSTGKISCDDVPGILFDVFAGGERRHRDHGGMGDG
;
A
#
# COMPACT_ATOMS: atom_id res chain seq x y z
N MET A 1 22.03 -31.98 -29.18
CA MET A 1 21.18 -30.76 -29.09
C MET A 1 21.50 -29.86 -27.89
N GLU A 2 22.39 -30.26 -26.97
CA GLU A 2 22.64 -29.50 -25.73
C GLU A 2 23.62 -28.32 -25.88
N GLY A 3 24.55 -28.39 -26.85
CA GLY A 3 25.56 -27.33 -27.06
C GLY A 3 24.99 -26.00 -27.61
N GLY A 4 23.90 -26.04 -28.39
CA GLY A 4 23.29 -24.85 -28.96
C GLY A 4 22.57 -23.97 -27.91
N LEU A 5 21.95 -24.61 -26.91
CA LEU A 5 21.26 -23.91 -25.82
C LEU A 5 22.25 -23.19 -24.89
N LEU A 6 23.39 -23.83 -24.61
CA LEU A 6 24.46 -23.22 -23.80
C LEU A 6 25.02 -21.96 -24.47
N TRP A 7 25.25 -21.98 -25.79
CA TRP A 7 25.76 -20.82 -26.51
C TRP A 7 24.78 -19.63 -26.48
N LEU A 8 23.47 -19.89 -26.61
CA LEU A 8 22.43 -18.86 -26.50
C LEU A 8 22.38 -18.26 -25.08
N LEU A 9 22.55 -19.07 -24.04
CA LEU A 9 22.63 -18.60 -22.65
C LEU A 9 23.85 -17.70 -22.42
N TRP A 10 25.03 -18.08 -22.93
CA TRP A 10 26.22 -17.24 -22.81
C TRP A 10 26.12 -15.95 -23.62
N ALA A 11 25.54 -16.00 -24.83
CA ALA A 11 25.32 -14.82 -25.66
C ALA A 11 24.36 -13.82 -25.00
N THR A 12 23.25 -14.31 -24.41
CA THR A 12 22.30 -13.45 -23.70
C THR A 12 22.89 -12.84 -22.42
N LEU A 13 23.68 -13.61 -21.66
CA LEU A 13 24.43 -13.10 -20.51
C LEU A 13 25.46 -12.04 -20.93
N ALA A 14 26.18 -12.26 -22.02
CA ALA A 14 27.18 -11.32 -22.53
C ALA A 14 26.54 -10.03 -23.04
N VAL A 15 25.42 -10.10 -23.78
CA VAL A 15 24.67 -8.92 -24.25
C VAL A 15 24.08 -8.15 -23.07
N SER A 16 23.51 -8.84 -22.08
CA SER A 16 23.01 -8.22 -20.85
C SER A 16 24.14 -7.51 -20.08
N LEU A 17 25.29 -8.17 -19.92
CA LEU A 17 26.47 -7.61 -19.28
C LEU A 17 26.99 -6.38 -20.06
N LEU A 18 27.06 -6.44 -21.38
CA LEU A 18 27.51 -5.33 -22.22
C LEU A 18 26.54 -4.16 -22.19
N TYR A 19 25.23 -4.41 -22.21
CA TYR A 19 24.20 -3.38 -22.02
C TYR A 19 24.33 -2.71 -20.64
N HIS A 20 24.56 -3.49 -19.59
CA HIS A 20 24.78 -2.95 -18.25
C HIS A 20 26.08 -2.14 -18.14
N LEU A 21 27.18 -2.59 -18.73
CA LEU A 21 28.46 -1.88 -18.71
C LEU A 21 28.40 -0.57 -19.52
N THR A 22 27.73 -0.58 -20.67
CA THR A 22 27.55 0.62 -21.51
C THR A 22 26.60 1.63 -20.86
N ASN A 23 25.51 1.17 -20.24
CA ASN A 23 24.59 2.04 -19.51
C ASN A 23 25.22 2.58 -18.21
N ARG A 24 26.09 1.80 -17.54
CA ARG A 24 26.91 2.27 -16.42
C ARG A 24 27.90 3.36 -16.84
N ARG A 25 28.59 3.18 -17.98
CA ARG A 25 29.46 4.23 -18.55
C ARG A 25 28.68 5.49 -18.90
N ARG A 26 27.50 5.39 -19.51
CA ARG A 26 26.64 6.55 -19.81
C ARG A 26 26.16 7.27 -18.54
N ARG A 27 25.82 6.54 -17.48
CA ARG A 27 25.43 7.10 -16.16
C ARG A 27 26.61 7.75 -15.42
N CYS A 28 27.85 7.30 -15.65
CA CYS A 28 29.05 7.92 -15.10
C CYS A 28 29.58 9.10 -15.94
N SER A 29 29.14 9.25 -17.19
CA SER A 29 29.72 10.18 -18.16
C SER A 29 28.87 11.44 -18.41
N GLY A 30 27.80 11.67 -17.64
CA GLY A 30 26.95 12.85 -17.76
C GLY A 30 26.94 13.68 -16.48
N GLY A 31 27.69 14.78 -16.46
CA GLY A 31 27.46 15.90 -15.53
C GLY A 31 28.69 16.45 -14.82
N THR A 32 29.00 17.71 -15.13
CA THR A 32 29.92 18.61 -14.44
C THR A 32 29.71 18.64 -12.91
N GLY A 33 30.78 18.42 -12.13
CA GLY A 33 31.00 18.97 -10.77
C GLY A 33 30.02 18.65 -9.61
N GLN A 34 28.83 18.07 -9.84
CA GLN A 34 27.88 17.79 -8.76
C GLN A 34 28.18 16.45 -8.11
N LYS A 35 28.60 16.51 -6.84
CA LYS A 35 28.83 15.32 -6.01
C LYS A 35 27.50 14.63 -5.74
N LEU A 36 27.33 13.43 -6.27
CA LEU A 36 26.21 12.55 -5.93
C LEU A 36 26.30 12.15 -4.44
N PRO A 37 25.17 11.80 -3.79
CA PRO A 37 25.21 11.33 -2.43
C PRO A 37 26.15 10.14 -2.25
N PRO A 38 26.87 10.04 -1.12
CA PRO A 38 27.72 8.91 -0.78
C PRO A 38 26.90 7.61 -0.67
N GLY A 39 27.55 6.46 -0.64
CA GLY A 39 26.87 5.18 -0.46
C GLY A 39 27.79 3.98 -0.59
N PRO A 40 27.31 2.78 -0.23
CA PRO A 40 28.06 1.54 -0.39
C PRO A 40 28.40 1.29 -1.85
N LYS A 41 29.59 0.72 -2.11
CA LYS A 41 30.04 0.43 -3.48
C LYS A 41 29.13 -0.64 -4.10
N PRO A 42 28.42 -0.36 -5.20
CA PRO A 42 27.49 -1.31 -5.78
C PRO A 42 28.22 -2.44 -6.51
N LEU A 43 27.74 -3.67 -6.34
CA LEU A 43 28.19 -4.83 -7.12
C LEU A 43 27.69 -4.74 -8.58
N PRO A 44 28.40 -5.34 -9.55
CA PRO A 44 27.91 -5.46 -10.91
C PRO A 44 26.55 -6.17 -10.95
N VAL A 45 25.62 -5.66 -11.78
CA VAL A 45 24.26 -6.18 -11.99
C VAL A 45 23.33 -6.09 -10.77
N LEU A 46 23.74 -6.60 -9.61
CA LEU A 46 22.94 -6.65 -8.38
C LEU A 46 22.87 -5.32 -7.62
N GLY A 47 23.88 -4.45 -7.79
CA GLY A 47 24.00 -3.25 -6.97
C GLY A 47 24.27 -3.56 -5.49
N ASN A 48 23.45 -3.01 -4.62
CA ASN A 48 23.50 -3.13 -3.16
C ASN A 48 22.45 -4.10 -2.61
N LEU A 49 21.82 -4.93 -3.46
CA LEU A 49 20.78 -5.87 -3.00
C LEU A 49 21.29 -6.85 -1.93
N LEU A 50 22.57 -7.25 -2.00
CA LEU A 50 23.18 -8.11 -0.99
C LEU A 50 23.38 -7.41 0.35
N ASP A 51 23.62 -6.09 0.31
CA ASP A 51 23.78 -5.26 1.51
C ASP A 51 22.46 -5.09 2.27
N LEU A 52 21.32 -5.39 1.63
CA LEU A 52 19.97 -5.25 2.19
C LEU A 52 19.40 -6.56 2.75
N ARG A 53 20.19 -7.63 2.79
CA ARG A 53 19.78 -8.91 3.38
C ARG A 53 19.69 -8.82 4.91
N GLY A 54 18.78 -9.58 5.51
CA GLY A 54 18.53 -9.63 6.96
C GLY A 54 17.08 -9.35 7.33
N ASP A 55 16.75 -9.50 8.61
CA ASP A 55 15.37 -9.64 9.08
C ASP A 55 14.50 -8.40 8.82
N ALA A 56 15.09 -7.20 8.81
CA ALA A 56 14.35 -5.96 8.72
C ALA A 56 15.08 -4.87 7.91
N LEU A 57 14.51 -4.55 6.75
CA LEU A 57 15.07 -3.59 5.79
C LEU A 57 15.42 -2.23 6.44
N HIS A 58 14.54 -1.64 7.25
CA HIS A 58 14.78 -0.34 7.88
C HIS A 58 15.93 -0.37 8.89
N HIS A 59 16.16 -1.49 9.60
CA HIS A 59 17.33 -1.64 10.47
C HIS A 59 18.62 -1.70 9.66
N THR A 60 18.63 -2.45 8.56
CA THR A 60 19.78 -2.50 7.66
C THR A 60 20.06 -1.14 7.01
N LEU A 61 19.03 -0.43 6.57
CA LEU A 61 19.15 0.94 6.04
C LEU A 61 19.71 1.92 7.08
N ALA A 62 19.28 1.82 8.34
CA ALA A 62 19.79 2.65 9.42
C ALA A 62 21.29 2.41 9.69
N ARG A 63 21.74 1.14 9.68
CA ARG A 63 23.17 0.80 9.82
C ARG A 63 24.00 1.36 8.66
N LEU A 64 23.52 1.21 7.43
CA LEU A 64 24.17 1.76 6.25
C LEU A 64 24.24 3.29 6.29
N ALA A 65 23.17 3.95 6.76
CA ALA A 65 23.15 5.40 6.93
C ALA A 65 24.15 5.88 7.98
N HIS A 66 24.37 5.12 9.05
CA HIS A 66 25.40 5.43 10.04
C HIS A 66 26.82 5.43 9.41
N ALA A 67 27.09 4.51 8.48
CA ALA A 67 28.39 4.40 7.81
C ALA A 67 28.58 5.40 6.65
N HIS A 68 27.51 5.75 5.93
CA HIS A 68 27.60 6.52 4.70
C HIS A 68 27.05 7.96 4.80
N GLY A 69 26.36 8.29 5.89
CA GLY A 69 25.86 9.62 6.16
C GLY A 69 24.33 9.79 6.01
N PRO A 70 23.84 11.02 6.27
CA PRO A 70 22.41 11.31 6.42
C PRO A 70 21.59 11.14 5.14
N VAL A 71 22.23 11.33 3.99
CA VAL A 71 21.66 11.10 2.66
C VAL A 71 22.61 10.18 1.92
N MET A 72 22.16 8.97 1.63
CA MET A 72 22.96 7.98 0.93
C MET A 72 22.26 7.43 -0.31
N ARG A 73 23.05 6.98 -1.28
CA ARG A 73 22.58 6.38 -2.52
C ARG A 73 22.77 4.86 -2.47
N LEU A 74 21.75 4.14 -2.89
CA LEU A 74 21.76 2.69 -3.10
C LEU A 74 21.40 2.36 -4.54
N HIS A 75 21.94 1.26 -5.06
CA HIS A 75 21.55 0.70 -6.35
C HIS A 75 20.82 -0.62 -6.11
N LEU A 76 19.54 -0.69 -6.47
CA LEU A 76 18.73 -1.89 -6.39
C LEU A 76 18.68 -2.52 -7.79
N GLY A 77 19.71 -3.29 -8.12
CA GLY A 77 19.97 -3.70 -9.49
C GLY A 77 20.14 -2.50 -10.44
N PRO A 78 19.30 -2.35 -11.49
CA PRO A 78 19.36 -1.21 -12.42
C PRO A 78 18.73 0.08 -11.87
N THR A 79 17.98 -0.01 -10.76
CA THR A 79 17.22 1.09 -10.16
C THR A 79 18.05 1.81 -9.09
N THR A 80 18.04 3.14 -9.07
CA THR A 80 18.74 3.93 -8.04
C THR A 80 17.75 4.39 -6.98
N ALA A 81 18.08 4.18 -5.71
CA ALA A 81 17.34 4.68 -4.56
C ALA A 81 18.20 5.66 -3.77
N VAL A 82 17.55 6.65 -3.15
CA VAL A 82 18.18 7.57 -2.20
C VAL A 82 17.50 7.39 -0.85
N VAL A 83 18.29 7.25 0.19
CA VAL A 83 17.83 7.03 1.56
C VAL A 83 18.16 8.26 2.37
N VAL A 84 17.15 8.83 3.01
CA VAL A 84 17.24 10.00 3.88
C VAL A 84 16.98 9.54 5.32
N SER A 85 17.96 9.73 6.21
CA SER A 85 17.99 9.06 7.52
C SER A 85 18.10 10.01 8.72
N THR A 86 18.06 11.33 8.49
CA THR A 86 18.09 12.34 9.56
C THR A 86 16.93 13.31 9.44
N ARG A 87 16.51 13.85 10.58
CA ARG A 87 15.45 14.87 10.66
C ARG A 87 15.70 16.04 9.71
N ASP A 88 16.89 16.63 9.73
CA ASP A 88 17.16 17.85 8.97
C ASP A 88 17.09 17.61 7.45
N ALA A 89 17.68 16.51 6.98
CA ALA A 89 17.59 16.10 5.58
C ALA A 89 16.14 15.72 5.17
N ALA A 90 15.36 15.11 6.07
CA ALA A 90 13.95 14.82 5.82
C ALA A 90 13.11 16.11 5.75
N MET A 91 13.34 17.07 6.65
CA MET A 91 12.71 18.38 6.62
C MET A 91 13.06 19.15 5.34
N GLU A 92 14.31 19.08 4.89
CA GLU A 92 14.71 19.70 3.63
C GLU A 92 13.99 19.05 2.43
N ALA A 93 13.97 17.72 2.36
CA ALA A 93 13.32 16.99 1.27
C ALA A 93 11.80 17.18 1.24
N PHE A 94 11.12 17.01 2.39
CA PHE A 94 9.66 16.96 2.48
C PHE A 94 8.99 18.29 2.85
N THR A 95 9.75 19.36 3.08
CA THR A 95 9.21 20.72 3.27
C THR A 95 9.74 21.69 2.23
N LYS A 96 11.06 21.87 2.12
CA LYS A 96 11.63 22.86 1.17
C LYS A 96 11.56 22.41 -0.28
N HIS A 97 11.59 21.09 -0.52
CA HIS A 97 11.61 20.49 -1.85
C HIS A 97 10.46 19.50 -2.08
N ASP A 98 9.40 19.60 -1.28
CA ASP A 98 8.23 18.72 -1.27
C ASP A 98 7.70 18.41 -2.69
N ARG A 99 7.54 19.43 -3.54
CA ARG A 99 7.02 19.27 -4.91
C ARG A 99 7.93 18.42 -5.80
N ARG A 100 9.24 18.43 -5.57
CA ARG A 100 10.20 17.59 -6.32
C ARG A 100 10.16 16.13 -5.87
N PHE A 101 9.81 15.89 -4.61
CA PHE A 101 9.73 14.56 -4.00
C PHE A 101 8.29 14.01 -3.89
N ALA A 102 7.30 14.73 -4.41
CA ALA A 102 5.90 14.31 -4.35
C ALA A 102 5.54 13.17 -5.31
N ALA A 103 6.41 12.89 -6.31
CA ALA A 103 6.26 11.76 -7.20
C ALA A 103 6.41 10.43 -6.45
N ARG A 104 5.54 9.46 -6.76
CA ARG A 104 5.51 8.16 -6.08
C ARG A 104 6.04 7.06 -6.99
N SER A 105 6.89 6.20 -6.44
CA SER A 105 7.24 4.94 -7.11
C SER A 105 6.08 3.98 -6.94
N ILE A 106 5.38 3.67 -8.03
CA ILE A 106 4.25 2.74 -8.02
C ILE A 106 4.81 1.30 -8.05
N PRO A 107 4.49 0.41 -7.09
CA PRO A 107 4.81 -1.00 -7.16
C PRO A 107 4.09 -1.69 -8.32
N ASP A 108 4.67 -2.72 -8.94
CA ASP A 108 4.08 -3.41 -10.09
C ASP A 108 2.76 -4.12 -9.71
N ILE A 109 2.65 -4.58 -8.47
CA ILE A 109 1.39 -5.09 -7.89
C ILE A 109 0.30 -4.04 -7.94
N ALA A 110 0.58 -2.78 -7.59
CA ALA A 110 -0.40 -1.71 -7.60
C ALA A 110 -0.85 -1.33 -9.03
N ARG A 111 -0.13 -1.74 -10.07
CA ARG A 111 -0.56 -1.55 -11.47
C ARG A 111 -1.59 -2.60 -11.91
N ALA A 112 -1.72 -3.70 -11.18
CA ALA A 112 -2.75 -4.70 -11.45
C ALA A 112 -4.14 -4.05 -11.41
N PHE A 113 -5.02 -4.51 -12.31
CA PHE A 113 -6.40 -4.02 -12.40
C PHE A 113 -6.53 -2.48 -12.47
N ARG A 114 -5.50 -1.79 -12.99
CA ARG A 114 -5.40 -0.31 -13.04
C ARG A 114 -5.60 0.36 -11.68
N PHE A 115 -5.31 -0.35 -10.59
CA PHE A 115 -5.56 0.13 -9.23
C PHE A 115 -4.83 1.44 -8.92
N ALA A 116 -3.57 1.58 -9.33
CA ALA A 116 -2.78 2.80 -9.13
C ALA A 116 -3.36 4.05 -9.80
N GLU A 117 -4.18 3.89 -10.84
CA GLU A 117 -4.86 5.01 -11.53
C GLU A 117 -6.13 5.45 -10.79
N ARG A 118 -6.65 4.62 -9.90
CA ARG A 118 -7.87 4.85 -9.10
C ARG A 118 -7.55 5.20 -7.64
N SER A 119 -6.43 4.72 -7.13
CA SER A 119 -6.00 4.92 -5.74
C SER A 119 -5.38 6.30 -5.51
N MET A 120 -5.91 7.02 -4.53
CA MET A 120 -5.34 8.27 -4.03
C MET A 120 -3.92 8.05 -3.46
N ILE A 121 -3.57 6.84 -3.02
CA ILE A 121 -2.20 6.47 -2.56
C ILE A 121 -1.18 6.48 -3.71
N TRP A 122 -1.59 6.37 -4.97
CA TRP A 122 -0.65 6.31 -6.09
C TRP A 122 -0.83 7.43 -7.13
N LEU A 123 -1.97 8.12 -7.12
CA LEU A 123 -2.21 9.28 -7.98
C LEU A 123 -1.15 10.38 -7.79
N PRO A 124 -0.71 11.06 -8.86
CA PRO A 124 0.18 12.21 -8.77
C PRO A 124 -0.46 13.34 -7.96
N SER A 125 0.29 13.95 -7.03
CA SER A 125 -0.21 15.06 -6.21
C SER A 125 -0.59 16.31 -7.01
N SER A 126 -0.06 16.46 -8.22
CA SER A 126 -0.43 17.54 -9.15
C SER A 126 -1.79 17.33 -9.82
N SER A 127 -2.39 16.15 -9.69
CA SER A 127 -3.69 15.84 -10.28
C SER A 127 -4.83 16.51 -9.50
N PRO A 128 -5.75 17.22 -10.16
CA PRO A 128 -6.97 17.71 -9.51
C PRO A 128 -7.76 16.60 -8.81
N ARG A 129 -7.79 15.39 -9.40
CA ARG A 129 -8.45 14.21 -8.81
C ARG A 129 -7.83 13.82 -7.47
N TRP A 130 -6.50 13.87 -7.35
CA TRP A 130 -5.82 13.60 -6.08
C TRP A 130 -6.22 14.61 -5.00
N THR A 131 -6.27 15.90 -5.34
CA THR A 131 -6.69 16.97 -4.41
C THR A 131 -8.13 16.78 -3.95
N THR A 132 -9.06 16.46 -4.87
CA THR A 132 -10.46 16.18 -4.54
C THR A 132 -10.58 15.01 -3.58
N LEU A 133 -9.98 13.86 -3.92
CA LEU A 133 -10.03 12.65 -3.08
C LEU A 133 -9.43 12.91 -1.70
N ARG A 134 -8.26 13.57 -1.62
CA ARG A 134 -7.62 13.90 -0.36
C ARG A 134 -8.46 14.85 0.49
N GLY A 135 -9.11 15.84 -0.13
CA GLY A 135 -10.02 16.76 0.54
C GLY A 135 -11.23 16.04 1.15
N ILE A 136 -11.80 15.07 0.44
CA ILE A 136 -12.91 14.24 0.94
C ILE A 136 -12.46 13.46 2.17
N LEU A 137 -11.34 12.75 2.11
CA LEU A 137 -10.87 11.98 3.28
C LEU A 137 -10.57 12.90 4.47
N ALA A 138 -9.94 14.06 4.24
CA ALA A 138 -9.64 15.02 5.29
C ALA A 138 -10.91 15.56 5.97
N THR A 139 -11.96 15.83 5.17
CA THR A 139 -13.20 16.44 5.64
C THR A 139 -14.13 15.44 6.32
N HIS A 140 -14.13 14.18 5.88
CA HIS A 140 -15.14 13.20 6.31
C HIS A 140 -14.60 12.05 7.15
N ILE A 141 -13.35 11.61 6.93
CA ILE A 141 -12.75 10.52 7.71
C ILE A 141 -11.86 11.07 8.82
N PHE A 142 -10.95 11.97 8.46
CA PHE A 142 -9.95 12.52 9.38
C PHE A 142 -10.45 13.80 10.07
N SER A 143 -11.76 14.04 10.04
CA SER A 143 -12.37 15.19 10.71
C SER A 143 -12.30 15.01 12.23
N PRO A 144 -12.14 16.09 13.03
CA PRO A 144 -12.18 16.00 14.48
C PRO A 144 -13.48 15.37 15.00
N ARG A 145 -14.60 15.58 14.30
CA ARG A 145 -15.90 14.98 14.62
C ARG A 145 -15.90 13.47 14.39
N SER A 146 -15.34 13.02 13.28
CA SER A 146 -15.23 11.59 12.93
C SER A 146 -14.28 10.89 13.92
N LEU A 147 -13.15 11.49 14.24
CA LEU A 147 -12.20 11.00 15.25
C LEU A 147 -12.77 10.98 16.67
N ALA A 148 -13.69 11.90 17.01
CA ALA A 148 -14.40 11.87 18.29
C ALA A 148 -15.55 10.86 18.33
N ALA A 149 -16.15 10.55 17.17
CA ALA A 149 -17.18 9.52 17.01
C ALA A 149 -16.59 8.09 17.04
N VAL A 150 -15.31 7.96 16.72
CA VAL A 150 -14.45 6.78 16.93
C VAL A 150 -14.31 6.51 18.45
N ARG A 151 -15.39 6.01 19.05
CA ARG A 151 -15.48 5.57 20.46
C ARG A 151 -14.75 4.25 20.74
N ALA A 152 -14.01 3.71 19.76
CA ALA A 152 -13.33 2.43 19.85
C ALA A 152 -12.45 2.28 21.10
N VAL A 153 -11.90 3.37 21.65
CA VAL A 153 -11.13 3.30 22.91
C VAL A 153 -12.04 2.98 24.11
N ARG A 154 -13.26 3.53 24.19
CA ARG A 154 -14.18 3.27 25.31
C ARG A 154 -14.81 1.87 25.22
N GLU A 155 -15.18 1.44 24.03
CA GLU A 155 -15.71 0.09 23.80
C GLU A 155 -14.63 -0.98 23.99
N LEU A 156 -13.40 -0.72 23.54
CA LEU A 156 -12.27 -1.60 23.82
C LEU A 156 -12.00 -1.69 25.33
N VAL A 157 -12.06 -0.57 26.07
CA VAL A 157 -11.92 -0.60 27.53
C VAL A 157 -13.05 -1.40 28.19
N GLY A 158 -14.28 -1.34 27.65
CA GLY A 158 -15.38 -2.23 28.05
C GLY A 158 -15.07 -3.71 27.81
N ARG A 159 -14.67 -4.06 26.59
CA ARG A 159 -14.33 -5.44 26.18
C ARG A 159 -13.13 -6.02 26.94
N ILE A 160 -12.12 -5.19 27.25
CA ILE A 160 -10.99 -5.60 28.09
C ILE A 160 -11.44 -5.85 29.52
N ARG A 161 -12.39 -5.05 30.04
CA ARG A 161 -12.98 -5.27 31.38
C ARG A 161 -13.82 -6.54 31.46
N GLU A 162 -14.55 -6.89 30.38
CA GLU A 162 -15.34 -8.12 30.32
C GLU A 162 -14.48 -9.39 30.27
N ARG A 163 -13.24 -9.28 29.78
CA ARG A 163 -12.25 -10.37 29.75
C ARG A 163 -11.25 -10.30 30.91
N ALA A 164 -11.60 -9.64 32.01
CA ALA A 164 -10.75 -9.52 33.19
C ALA A 164 -10.37 -10.92 33.73
N GLY A 165 -9.06 -11.17 33.87
CA GLY A 165 -8.53 -12.47 34.31
C GLY A 165 -8.04 -13.39 33.19
N GLN A 166 -8.15 -12.99 31.92
CA GLN A 166 -7.58 -13.69 30.77
C GLN A 166 -6.38 -12.94 30.19
N GLU A 167 -5.40 -13.66 29.65
CA GLU A 167 -4.34 -13.06 28.84
C GLU A 167 -4.94 -12.55 27.51
N ILE A 168 -4.75 -11.26 27.22
CA ILE A 168 -5.24 -10.62 26.00
C ILE A 168 -4.04 -10.00 25.29
N ASP A 169 -3.87 -10.30 24.00
CA ASP A 169 -3.01 -9.50 23.14
C ASP A 169 -3.70 -8.15 22.91
N VAL A 170 -3.31 -7.16 23.71
CA VAL A 170 -3.83 -5.79 23.63
C VAL A 170 -3.61 -5.20 22.25
N GLY A 171 -2.51 -5.56 21.57
CA GLY A 171 -2.20 -5.12 20.22
C GLY A 171 -3.21 -5.67 19.20
N LEU A 172 -3.53 -6.96 19.28
CA LEU A 172 -4.53 -7.61 18.44
C LEU A 172 -5.95 -7.09 18.72
N ALA A 173 -6.29 -6.86 20.00
CA ALA A 173 -7.61 -6.35 20.40
C ALA A 173 -7.83 -4.87 19.98
N LEU A 174 -6.82 -4.01 20.19
CA LEU A 174 -6.83 -2.62 19.67
C LEU A 174 -7.00 -2.60 18.16
N TYR A 175 -6.28 -3.50 17.48
CA TYR A 175 -6.27 -3.58 16.04
C TYR A 175 -7.59 -4.09 15.46
N GLY A 176 -8.10 -5.19 16.02
CA GLY A 176 -9.42 -5.73 15.67
C GLY A 176 -10.51 -4.68 15.90
N GLY A 177 -10.45 -3.96 17.02
CA GLY A 177 -11.36 -2.85 17.29
C GLY A 177 -11.22 -1.68 16.32
N LEU A 178 -10.00 -1.34 15.88
CA LEU A 178 -9.77 -0.27 14.89
C LEU A 178 -10.27 -0.66 13.51
N ILE A 179 -10.01 -1.89 13.06
CA ILE A 179 -10.57 -2.36 11.79
C ILE A 179 -12.08 -2.48 11.88
N ASN A 180 -12.65 -3.09 12.93
CA ASN A 180 -14.10 -3.16 13.05
C ASN A 180 -14.75 -1.79 13.05
N LEU A 181 -14.12 -0.80 13.66
CA LEU A 181 -14.60 0.58 13.59
C LEU A 181 -14.47 1.18 12.19
N VAL A 182 -13.35 0.98 11.50
CA VAL A 182 -13.16 1.39 10.10
C VAL A 182 -14.04 0.55 9.15
N SER A 183 -14.54 -0.59 9.57
CA SER A 183 -15.39 -1.44 8.77
C SER A 183 -16.87 -1.12 8.99
N SER A 184 -17.29 -0.99 10.25
CA SER A 184 -18.65 -0.61 10.62
C SER A 184 -18.94 0.85 10.24
N ALA A 185 -18.01 1.78 10.42
CA ALA A 185 -18.18 3.18 10.03
C ALA A 185 -18.14 3.41 8.50
N PHE A 186 -17.69 2.42 7.70
CA PHE A 186 -17.52 2.56 6.26
C PHE A 186 -18.41 1.64 5.44
N PHE A 187 -18.85 0.52 5.99
CA PHE A 187 -19.70 -0.44 5.29
C PHE A 187 -21.01 -0.72 6.03
N SER A 188 -21.18 -0.26 7.28
CA SER A 188 -22.23 -0.77 8.19
C SER A 188 -22.25 -2.31 8.23
N VAL A 189 -21.08 -2.93 8.09
CA VAL A 189 -20.86 -4.38 8.10
C VAL A 189 -19.74 -4.65 9.09
N ASP A 190 -20.03 -5.47 10.10
CA ASP A 190 -19.01 -5.95 11.03
C ASP A 190 -18.13 -6.99 10.31
N MET A 191 -16.81 -6.72 10.28
CA MET A 191 -15.81 -7.50 9.53
C MET A 191 -14.94 -8.37 10.46
N VAL A 192 -15.32 -8.53 11.73
CA VAL A 192 -14.72 -9.47 12.69
C VAL A 192 -15.84 -10.01 13.54
N ASP A 193 -15.91 -11.33 13.65
CA ASP A 193 -16.75 -12.01 14.62
C ASP A 193 -16.15 -11.86 16.03
N ASP A 194 -16.82 -11.07 16.86
CA ASP A 194 -16.50 -10.88 18.28
C ASP A 194 -17.42 -11.68 19.21
N GLY A 195 -18.23 -12.59 18.66
CA GLY A 195 -19.11 -13.50 19.41
C GLY A 195 -20.52 -12.96 19.69
N GLU A 196 -20.81 -11.69 19.37
CA GLU A 196 -22.16 -11.10 19.45
C GLU A 196 -22.78 -10.83 18.07
N THR A 197 -21.96 -10.68 17.02
CA THR A 197 -22.42 -10.34 15.66
C THR A 197 -21.71 -11.22 14.64
N THR A 198 -22.47 -12.09 13.96
CA THR A 198 -21.91 -12.93 12.89
C THR A 198 -21.52 -12.04 11.71
N ALA A 199 -20.21 -11.83 11.50
CA ALA A 199 -19.72 -11.24 10.26
C ALA A 199 -20.28 -12.06 9.08
N THR A 200 -20.93 -11.40 8.12
CA THR A 200 -21.42 -12.11 6.92
C THR A 200 -20.23 -12.75 6.20
N GLU A 201 -20.35 -13.96 5.65
CA GLU A 201 -19.23 -14.66 4.99
C GLU A 201 -18.49 -13.79 3.93
N SER A 202 -19.25 -12.92 3.24
CA SER A 202 -18.74 -11.96 2.27
C SER A 202 -17.84 -10.86 2.85
N ALA A 203 -18.05 -10.48 4.12
CA ALA A 203 -17.29 -9.47 4.83
C ALA A 203 -15.90 -10.00 5.23
N GLU A 204 -15.86 -11.21 5.80
CA GLU A 204 -14.61 -11.87 6.16
C GLU A 204 -13.77 -12.19 4.91
N GLU A 205 -14.41 -12.64 3.82
CA GLU A 205 -13.73 -12.82 2.54
C GLU A 205 -13.10 -11.50 2.03
N LEU A 206 -13.86 -10.41 2.03
CA LEU A 206 -13.36 -9.10 1.59
C LEU A 206 -12.15 -8.66 2.42
N ARG A 207 -12.23 -8.78 3.74
CA ARG A 207 -11.15 -8.46 4.68
C ARG A 207 -9.92 -9.29 4.38
N GLN A 208 -10.06 -10.61 4.26
CA GLN A 208 -8.93 -11.50 4.00
C GLN A 208 -8.25 -11.17 2.67
N LEU A 209 -9.03 -10.91 1.61
CA LEU A 209 -8.50 -10.49 0.31
C LEU A 209 -7.74 -9.17 0.40
N MET A 210 -8.30 -8.16 1.07
CA MET A 210 -7.62 -6.87 1.24
C MET A 210 -6.32 -7.00 2.04
N LYS A 211 -6.31 -7.80 3.11
CA LYS A 211 -5.11 -8.09 3.91
C LYS A 211 -3.99 -8.69 3.07
N GLU A 212 -4.30 -9.70 2.28
CA GLU A 212 -3.33 -10.36 1.40
C GLU A 212 -2.72 -9.37 0.39
N VAL A 213 -3.57 -8.53 -0.23
CA VAL A 213 -3.09 -7.53 -1.19
C VAL A 213 -2.23 -6.47 -0.48
N VAL A 214 -2.65 -5.94 0.66
CA VAL A 214 -1.89 -4.93 1.43
C VAL A 214 -0.53 -5.49 1.88
N ALA A 215 -0.48 -6.72 2.35
CA ALA A 215 0.77 -7.38 2.71
C ALA A 215 1.71 -7.55 1.49
N SER A 216 1.15 -7.89 0.33
CA SER A 216 1.90 -8.10 -0.92
C SER A 216 2.51 -6.82 -1.49
N LEU A 217 1.86 -5.66 -1.31
CA LEU A 217 2.32 -4.36 -1.83
C LEU A 217 3.71 -3.96 -1.32
N ALA A 218 4.13 -4.51 -0.18
CA ALA A 218 5.41 -4.24 0.45
C ALA A 218 6.36 -5.46 0.40
N MET A 219 6.09 -6.43 -0.46
CA MET A 219 7.00 -7.54 -0.75
C MET A 219 8.01 -7.16 -1.84
N PRO A 220 9.26 -7.65 -1.77
CA PRO A 220 10.25 -7.40 -2.81
C PRO A 220 9.82 -8.05 -4.14
N ASN A 221 9.77 -7.24 -5.19
CA ASN A 221 9.36 -7.66 -6.52
C ASN A 221 10.42 -7.30 -7.57
N VAL A 222 10.86 -8.29 -8.35
CA VAL A 222 11.83 -8.14 -9.45
C VAL A 222 11.32 -7.15 -10.50
N SER A 223 10.01 -7.09 -10.76
CA SER A 223 9.40 -6.13 -11.69
C SER A 223 9.58 -4.67 -11.25
N ASP A 224 9.76 -4.43 -9.94
CA ASP A 224 10.00 -3.11 -9.36
C ASP A 224 11.50 -2.77 -9.34
N LEU A 225 12.35 -3.78 -9.13
CA LEU A 225 13.80 -3.63 -9.15
C LEU A 225 14.34 -3.45 -10.57
N SER A 226 13.75 -4.16 -11.54
CA SER A 226 14.19 -4.23 -12.94
C SER A 226 13.04 -3.85 -13.90
N PRO A 227 12.81 -2.54 -14.14
CA PRO A 227 11.69 -2.06 -14.95
C PRO A 227 11.62 -2.65 -16.37
N PHE A 228 12.74 -3.04 -16.96
CA PHE A 228 12.78 -3.67 -18.29
C PHE A 228 12.25 -5.12 -18.30
N LEU A 229 12.23 -5.81 -17.15
CA LEU A 229 11.64 -7.14 -16.99
C LEU A 229 10.17 -7.08 -16.54
N ARG A 230 9.65 -5.89 -16.24
CA ARG A 230 8.29 -5.69 -15.72
C ARG A 230 7.21 -6.32 -16.59
N ALA A 231 7.38 -6.31 -17.92
CA ALA A 231 6.41 -6.88 -18.83
C ALA A 231 6.19 -8.39 -18.60
N LEU A 232 7.24 -9.10 -18.17
CA LEU A 232 7.24 -10.55 -18.00
C LEU A 232 6.50 -11.03 -16.74
N ASP A 233 6.40 -10.18 -15.71
CA ASP A 233 5.83 -10.55 -14.40
C ASP A 233 6.41 -11.87 -13.88
N LEU A 234 7.75 -11.93 -13.76
CA LEU A 234 8.50 -13.17 -13.50
C LEU A 234 8.08 -13.90 -12.21
N GLN A 235 7.63 -13.15 -11.20
CA GLN A 235 7.13 -13.71 -9.94
C GLN A 235 5.61 -13.91 -9.94
N GLY A 236 4.90 -13.52 -11.00
CA GLY A 236 3.45 -13.67 -11.12
C GLY A 236 2.62 -12.77 -10.20
N TRP A 237 3.26 -11.85 -9.46
CA TRP A 237 2.60 -11.01 -8.47
C TRP A 237 1.54 -10.09 -9.09
N ARG A 238 1.79 -9.54 -10.28
CA ARG A 238 0.81 -8.67 -10.95
C ARG A 238 -0.40 -9.46 -11.42
N ARG A 239 -0.19 -10.65 -11.98
CA ARG A 239 -1.27 -11.56 -12.39
C ARG A 239 -2.10 -12.03 -11.19
N TRP A 240 -1.44 -12.45 -10.11
CA TRP A 240 -2.09 -12.84 -8.86
C TRP A 240 -2.94 -11.69 -8.28
N ALA A 241 -2.36 -10.49 -8.21
CA ALA A 241 -3.06 -9.31 -7.69
C ALA A 241 -4.24 -8.89 -8.57
N THR A 242 -4.19 -9.13 -9.88
CA THR A 242 -5.29 -8.80 -10.79
C THR A 242 -6.57 -9.54 -10.41
N GLY A 243 -6.50 -10.85 -10.17
CA GLY A 243 -7.66 -11.64 -9.75
C GLY A 243 -8.14 -11.28 -8.33
N LYS A 244 -7.24 -10.89 -7.43
CA LYS A 244 -7.60 -10.42 -6.08
C LYS A 244 -8.32 -9.09 -6.12
N PHE A 245 -7.80 -8.11 -6.88
CA PHE A 245 -8.47 -6.84 -7.08
C PHE A 245 -9.84 -7.01 -7.74
N GLU A 246 -9.97 -7.82 -8.78
CA GLU A 246 -11.26 -8.10 -9.42
C GLU A 246 -12.31 -8.56 -8.40
N LYS A 247 -11.96 -9.52 -7.54
CA LYS A 247 -12.85 -9.99 -6.46
C LYS A 247 -13.17 -8.89 -5.45
N ILE A 248 -12.17 -8.16 -4.97
CA ILE A 248 -12.35 -7.07 -3.99
C ILE A 248 -13.30 -6.00 -4.55
N PHE A 249 -13.04 -5.53 -5.77
CA PHE A 249 -13.84 -4.50 -6.42
C PHE A 249 -15.26 -5.01 -6.74
N GLY A 250 -15.42 -6.30 -7.06
CA GLY A 250 -16.74 -6.93 -7.22
C GLY A 250 -17.55 -6.97 -5.92
N LEU A 251 -16.93 -7.39 -4.81
CA LEU A 251 -17.57 -7.41 -3.49
C LEU A 251 -17.96 -6.00 -3.02
N LEU A 252 -17.05 -5.02 -3.19
CA LEU A 252 -17.32 -3.61 -2.89
C LEU A 252 -18.47 -3.06 -3.75
N GLY A 253 -18.48 -3.39 -5.06
CA GLY A 253 -19.58 -3.03 -5.96
C GLY A 253 -20.92 -3.56 -5.47
N GLY A 254 -20.99 -4.84 -5.08
CA GLY A 254 -22.22 -5.42 -4.53
C GLY A 254 -22.68 -4.78 -3.21
N ILE A 255 -21.77 -4.28 -2.38
CA ILE A 255 -22.13 -3.49 -1.18
C ILE A 255 -22.74 -2.14 -1.59
N ILE A 256 -22.11 -1.45 -2.54
CA ILE A 256 -22.58 -0.16 -3.07
C ILE A 256 -23.98 -0.30 -3.70
N ASP A 257 -24.19 -1.31 -4.55
CA ASP A 257 -25.45 -1.54 -5.24
C ASP A 257 -26.60 -1.82 -4.26
N ARG A 258 -26.35 -2.63 -3.23
CA ARG A 258 -27.34 -2.88 -2.16
C ARG A 258 -27.70 -1.61 -1.40
N ARG A 259 -26.72 -0.75 -1.12
CA ARG A 259 -26.94 0.53 -0.42
C ARG A 259 -27.76 1.51 -1.26
N LEU A 260 -27.47 1.60 -2.56
CA LEU A 260 -28.22 2.42 -3.51
C LEU A 260 -29.68 1.94 -3.69
N ALA A 261 -29.89 0.63 -3.74
CA ALA A 261 -31.24 0.04 -3.84
C ALA A 261 -32.08 0.30 -2.57
N THR A 262 -31.47 0.22 -1.40
CA THR A 262 -32.12 0.51 -0.11
C THR A 262 -32.47 2.00 0.03
N SER A 263 -31.59 2.88 -0.45
CA SER A 263 -31.82 4.34 -0.45
C SER A 263 -32.94 4.77 -1.41
N SER A 264 -33.15 4.02 -2.50
CA SER A 264 -34.17 4.33 -3.50
C SER A 264 -35.57 3.84 -3.12
N SER A 265 -35.67 2.80 -2.29
CA SER A 265 -36.94 2.23 -1.81
C SER A 265 -37.48 2.92 -0.56
N ALA A 266 -36.62 3.58 0.22
CA ALA A 266 -37.00 4.44 1.32
C ALA A 266 -37.41 5.84 0.79
N GLY A 267 -38.69 6.01 0.45
CA GLY A 267 -39.24 7.32 0.11
C GLY A 267 -38.88 8.40 1.15
N ARG A 268 -38.75 9.63 0.64
CA ARG A 268 -38.35 10.94 1.25
C ARG A 268 -38.96 11.36 2.61
N GLY A 269 -39.50 10.44 3.41
CA GLY A 269 -40.40 10.73 4.54
C GLY A 269 -40.09 10.07 5.88
N ASN A 270 -38.95 9.39 6.09
CA ASN A 270 -38.64 8.88 7.43
C ASN A 270 -37.22 9.22 7.90
N ASN A 271 -37.16 10.09 8.92
CA ASN A 271 -35.98 10.59 9.63
C ASN A 271 -35.26 9.50 10.47
N ASN A 272 -35.20 8.25 9.98
CA ASN A 272 -34.57 7.14 10.68
C ASN A 272 -33.11 6.97 10.26
N LYS A 273 -32.23 7.79 10.84
CA LYS A 273 -30.88 7.47 11.38
C LYS A 273 -29.93 6.47 10.66
N HIS A 274 -30.10 6.17 9.38
CA HIS A 274 -29.18 5.32 8.61
C HIS A 274 -28.40 6.10 7.53
N GLY A 275 -28.49 7.44 7.52
CA GLY A 275 -27.72 8.31 6.62
C GLY A 275 -26.59 9.00 7.37
N GLY A 276 -25.54 8.26 7.71
CA GLY A 276 -24.49 8.80 8.57
C GLY A 276 -23.16 8.08 8.56
N ASP A 277 -23.04 6.98 7.80
CA ASP A 277 -21.75 6.32 7.63
C ASP A 277 -20.97 6.94 6.46
N PHE A 278 -19.68 6.60 6.37
CA PHE A 278 -18.82 7.20 5.36
C PHE A 278 -19.20 6.80 3.93
N LEU A 279 -19.80 5.62 3.73
CA LEU A 279 -20.27 5.21 2.41
C LEU A 279 -21.42 6.09 1.94
N ASP A 280 -22.38 6.44 2.81
CA ASP A 280 -23.46 7.37 2.46
C ASP A 280 -22.93 8.72 1.96
N VAL A 281 -21.90 9.24 2.62
CA VAL A 281 -21.22 10.48 2.21
C VAL A 281 -20.60 10.31 0.82
N LEU A 282 -19.93 9.20 0.54
CA LEU A 282 -19.37 8.92 -0.79
C LEU A 282 -20.47 8.81 -1.85
N LEU A 283 -21.59 8.16 -1.55
CA LEU A 283 -22.73 8.04 -2.48
C LEU A 283 -23.38 9.40 -2.75
N GLU A 284 -23.49 10.28 -1.75
CA GLU A 284 -23.96 11.65 -1.93
C GLU A 284 -22.99 12.45 -2.83
N LEU A 285 -21.69 12.36 -2.57
CA LEU A 285 -20.66 13.02 -3.39
C LEU A 285 -20.64 12.50 -4.84
N MET A 286 -20.91 11.20 -5.03
CA MET A 286 -21.09 10.60 -6.34
C MET A 286 -22.35 11.14 -7.03
N SER A 287 -23.48 11.23 -6.32
CA SER A 287 -24.74 11.76 -6.87
C SER A 287 -24.64 13.23 -7.29
N THR A 288 -23.80 14.02 -6.61
CA THR A 288 -23.53 15.43 -6.94
C THR A 288 -22.47 15.61 -8.04
N GLY A 289 -21.92 14.50 -8.58
CA GLY A 289 -20.91 14.52 -9.64
C GLY A 289 -19.52 14.96 -9.19
N LYS A 290 -19.25 15.03 -7.88
CA LYS A 290 -17.94 15.41 -7.34
C LYS A 290 -16.91 14.28 -7.43
N ILE A 291 -17.37 13.03 -7.45
CA ILE A 291 -16.55 11.83 -7.66
C ILE A 291 -17.22 10.89 -8.65
N SER A 292 -16.42 10.05 -9.33
CA SER A 292 -16.92 8.99 -10.20
C SER A 292 -17.37 7.78 -9.39
N CYS A 293 -18.25 6.95 -9.96
CA CYS A 293 -18.59 5.65 -9.38
C CYS A 293 -17.35 4.77 -9.17
N ASP A 294 -16.39 4.83 -10.10
CA ASP A 294 -15.11 4.11 -10.02
C ASP A 294 -14.21 4.57 -8.86
N ASP A 295 -14.44 5.77 -8.30
CA ASP A 295 -13.65 6.29 -7.18
C ASP A 295 -14.04 5.65 -5.85
N VAL A 296 -15.33 5.32 -5.67
CA VAL A 296 -15.87 4.88 -4.37
C VAL A 296 -15.18 3.61 -3.86
N PRO A 297 -15.07 2.51 -4.64
CA PRO A 297 -14.36 1.32 -4.18
C PRO A 297 -12.86 1.56 -3.94
N GLY A 298 -12.24 2.45 -4.72
CA GLY A 298 -10.82 2.80 -4.57
C GLY A 298 -10.54 3.54 -3.27
N ILE A 299 -11.41 4.49 -2.91
CA ILE A 299 -11.35 5.20 -1.62
C ILE A 299 -11.50 4.22 -0.47
N LEU A 300 -12.49 3.31 -0.54
CA LEU A 300 -12.74 2.33 0.51
C LEU A 300 -11.52 1.41 0.72
N PHE A 301 -10.90 0.96 -0.37
CA PHE A 301 -9.65 0.20 -0.29
C PHE A 301 -8.51 1.03 0.33
N ASP A 302 -8.32 2.28 -0.09
CA ASP A 302 -7.23 3.14 0.41
C ASP A 302 -7.34 3.41 1.92
N VAL A 303 -8.56 3.57 2.44
CA VAL A 303 -8.82 3.73 3.87
C VAL A 303 -8.47 2.44 4.61
N PHE A 304 -8.96 1.29 4.13
CA PHE A 304 -8.64 0.00 4.74
C PHE A 304 -7.13 -0.23 4.77
N ALA A 305 -6.45 -0.02 3.64
CA ALA A 305 -5.01 -0.18 3.49
C ALA A 305 -4.21 0.76 4.41
N GLY A 306 -4.72 1.97 4.68
CA GLY A 306 -4.11 2.91 5.61
C GLY A 306 -4.27 2.53 7.09
N GLY A 307 -5.30 1.76 7.43
CA GLY A 307 -5.57 1.27 8.79
C GLY A 307 -4.98 -0.11 9.11
N GLU A 308 -4.64 -0.90 8.08
CA GLU A 308 -4.11 -2.26 8.22
C GLU A 308 -2.67 -2.25 8.77
N ARG A 309 -2.43 -3.01 9.84
CA ARG A 309 -1.11 -3.27 10.42
C ARG A 309 -0.51 -4.52 9.78
N ARG A 310 0.75 -4.43 9.37
CA ARG A 310 1.51 -5.61 8.96
C ARG A 310 1.81 -6.48 10.18
N HIS A 311 1.17 -7.63 10.28
CA HIS A 311 1.57 -8.69 11.22
C HIS A 311 2.95 -9.20 10.79
N ARG A 312 3.93 -9.19 11.69
CA ARG A 312 5.16 -9.97 11.48
C ARG A 312 4.89 -11.33 12.09
N ASP A 313 4.51 -12.28 11.26
CA ASP A 313 4.60 -13.68 11.67
C ASP A 313 6.09 -14.02 11.73
N HIS A 314 6.61 -14.16 12.95
CA HIS A 314 7.82 -14.94 13.18
C HIS A 314 7.45 -16.42 13.00
N GLY A 315 7.19 -16.81 11.76
CA GLY A 315 7.15 -18.20 11.35
C GLY A 315 8.58 -18.66 11.15
N GLY A 316 9.11 -19.41 12.12
CA GLY A 316 10.32 -20.19 11.94
C GLY A 316 10.14 -21.09 10.71
N MET A 317 10.97 -20.86 9.71
CA MET A 317 11.19 -21.83 8.64
C MET A 317 11.92 -22.98 9.32
N GLY A 318 11.19 -24.05 9.63
CA GLY A 318 11.73 -25.26 10.22
C GLY A 318 12.83 -25.86 9.34
N ASP A 319 13.86 -26.34 10.02
CA ASP A 319 14.77 -27.34 9.49
C ASP A 319 13.97 -28.53 8.94
N GLY A 320 14.37 -28.97 7.75
CA GLY A 320 13.89 -30.13 7.03
C GLY A 320 14.67 -30.29 5.74
#